data_AF-A0A8J4D7C0-F1
#
_entry.id   AF-A0A8J4D7C0-F1
#
_cell.length_a   1.000
_cell.length_b   1.000
_cell.length_c   1.000
_cell.angle_alpha   90.00
_cell.angle_beta   90.00
_cell.angle_gamma   90.00
#
_symmetry.space_group_name_H-M   'P 1'
#
loop_
_entity.id
_entity.type
_entity.pdbx_description
1 polymer ?
#
loop_
_entity_poly.entity_id
_entity_poly.type
_entity_poly.pdbx_seq_one_letter_code
_entity_poly.pdbx_strand_id
1 'polypeptide(L)'
;MQNSPESSPENARPGPSEVVRNLARRYYIVQNPALANQLYSKAVQEFTESAVLAYECGHNEADVDEQLGQLSEDDLRQLKDFDAAECLAMVCLVWITLMLSPQSLKRWATTAAVSECTLTQWRGFVAMIVNGYFERRMAWFPLDRLQLELSAVQGRSLPPELVAERARVVYTTLEQVR
;
A
#
# COMPACT_ATOMS: atom_id res chain seq x y z
N MET A 1 36.28 -2.95 46.68
CA MET A 1 35.91 -3.17 45.27
C MET A 1 34.39 -3.28 45.23
N GLN A 2 33.72 -2.19 44.87
CA GLN A 2 32.26 -2.13 44.72
C GLN A 2 31.93 -2.52 43.28
N ASN A 3 31.25 -3.65 43.09
CA ASN A 3 30.67 -4.02 41.80
C ASN A 3 29.42 -3.16 41.59
N SER A 4 29.50 -2.23 40.64
CA SER A 4 28.32 -1.58 40.07
C SER A 4 27.67 -2.55 39.08
N PRO A 5 26.34 -2.73 39.08
CA PRO A 5 25.69 -3.53 38.06
C PRO A 5 25.69 -2.75 36.74
N GLU A 6 26.25 -3.35 35.70
CA GLU A 6 26.07 -2.92 34.31
C GLU A 6 24.57 -2.87 33.99
N SER A 7 24.05 -1.66 33.80
CA SER A 7 22.77 -1.44 33.15
C SER A 7 22.87 -1.95 31.71
N SER A 8 22.29 -3.11 31.43
CA SER A 8 22.08 -3.59 30.06
C SER A 8 21.31 -2.52 29.28
N PRO A 9 21.71 -2.20 28.03
CA PRO A 9 20.93 -1.27 27.23
C PRO A 9 19.56 -1.90 26.98
N GLU A 10 18.50 -1.22 27.43
CA GLU A 10 17.14 -1.50 27.01
C GLU A 10 17.13 -1.66 25.49
N ASN A 11 16.57 -2.78 25.01
CA ASN A 11 16.28 -3.04 23.62
C ASN A 11 15.33 -1.94 23.09
N ALA A 12 15.88 -0.79 22.71
CA ALA A 12 15.18 0.18 21.91
C ALA A 12 14.81 -0.54 20.61
N ARG A 13 13.50 -0.74 20.38
CA ARG A 13 13.02 -1.27 19.11
C ARG A 13 13.64 -0.40 18.00
N PRO A 14 14.27 -1.00 16.98
CA PRO A 14 14.78 -0.21 15.86
C PRO A 14 13.60 0.56 15.26
N GLY A 15 13.79 1.86 15.02
CA GLY A 15 12.74 2.70 14.43
C GLY A 15 12.35 2.23 13.03
N PRO A 16 11.38 2.91 12.37
CA PRO A 16 10.84 2.48 11.08
C PRO A 16 11.93 2.15 10.06
N SER A 17 11.72 1.11 9.26
CA SER A 17 12.63 0.78 8.17
C SER A 17 12.62 1.87 7.10
N GLU A 18 13.71 1.98 6.33
CA GLU A 18 13.78 2.93 5.23
C GLU A 18 12.74 2.64 4.13
N VAL A 19 12.37 1.37 3.97
CA VAL A 19 11.30 0.93 3.07
C VAL A 19 9.97 1.58 3.45
N VAL A 20 9.61 1.56 4.75
CA VAL A 20 8.36 2.16 5.24
C VAL A 20 8.40 3.70 5.19
N ARG A 21 9.54 4.32 5.52
CA ARG A 21 9.69 5.78 5.33
C ARG A 21 9.51 6.19 3.86
N ASN A 22 10.08 5.40 2.95
CA ASN A 22 9.92 5.64 1.52
C ASN A 22 8.45 5.47 1.09
N LEU A 23 7.75 4.44 1.57
CA LEU A 23 6.31 4.27 1.32
C LEU A 23 5.50 5.52 1.72
N ALA A 24 5.71 6.01 2.95
CA ALA A 24 5.01 7.19 3.45
C ALA A 24 5.29 8.42 2.58
N ARG A 25 6.56 8.66 2.22
CA ARG A 25 6.97 9.76 1.34
C ARG A 25 6.36 9.65 -0.06
N ARG A 26 6.38 8.46 -0.67
CA ARG A 26 5.82 8.24 -2.01
C ARG A 26 4.30 8.42 -2.01
N TYR A 27 3.62 7.91 -0.99
CA TYR A 27 2.18 8.10 -0.86
C TYR A 27 1.82 9.58 -0.66
N TYR A 28 2.58 10.32 0.15
CA TYR A 28 2.38 11.76 0.29
C TYR A 28 2.53 12.52 -1.03
N ILE A 29 3.48 12.12 -1.89
CA ILE A 29 3.64 12.68 -3.24
C ILE A 29 2.45 12.32 -4.14
N VAL A 30 1.85 11.13 -4.01
CA VAL A 30 0.61 10.77 -4.71
C VAL A 30 -0.54 11.71 -4.35
N GLN A 31 -0.65 12.08 -3.08
CA GLN A 31 -1.65 13.03 -2.60
C GLN A 31 -1.32 14.49 -2.99
N ASN A 32 -0.03 14.82 -3.13
CA ASN A 32 0.45 16.18 -3.37
C ASN A 32 1.42 16.29 -4.56
N PRO A 33 1.05 15.83 -5.77
CA PRO A 33 1.99 15.71 -6.88
C PRO A 33 2.52 17.07 -7.36
N ALA A 34 1.70 18.12 -7.24
CA ALA A 34 2.09 19.49 -7.58
C ALA A 34 3.20 20.04 -6.67
N LEU A 35 3.20 19.70 -5.37
CA LEU A 35 4.23 20.14 -4.43
C LEU A 35 5.60 19.50 -4.74
N ALA A 36 5.58 18.32 -5.35
CA ALA A 36 6.78 17.60 -5.80
C ALA A 36 7.18 17.92 -7.26
N ASN A 37 6.46 18.82 -7.95
CA ASN A 37 6.64 19.10 -9.38
C ASN A 37 6.61 17.82 -10.23
N GLN A 38 5.68 16.91 -9.93
CA GLN A 38 5.59 15.58 -10.54
C GLN A 38 4.20 15.34 -11.11
N LEU A 39 4.13 14.59 -12.21
CA LEU A 39 2.84 14.13 -12.75
C LEU A 39 2.23 13.09 -11.82
N TYR A 40 0.92 13.15 -11.62
CA TYR A 40 0.20 12.15 -10.80
C TYR A 40 0.47 10.71 -11.26
N SER A 41 0.47 10.43 -12.56
CA SER A 41 0.79 9.10 -13.09
C SER A 41 2.17 8.61 -12.67
N LYS A 42 3.17 9.50 -12.68
CA LYS A 42 4.53 9.17 -12.25
C LYS A 42 4.61 8.98 -10.74
N ALA A 43 3.87 9.78 -9.96
CA ALA A 43 3.79 9.62 -8.51
C ALA A 43 3.19 8.27 -8.12
N VAL A 44 2.07 7.88 -8.76
CA VAL A 44 1.43 6.57 -8.53
C VAL A 44 2.38 5.45 -8.90
N GLN A 45 3.05 5.54 -10.05
CA GLN A 45 4.05 4.55 -10.46
C GLN A 45 5.13 4.35 -9.39
N GLU A 46 5.79 5.42 -8.94
CA GLU A 46 6.87 5.32 -7.95
C GLU A 46 6.38 4.83 -6.58
N PHE A 47 5.14 5.16 -6.19
CA PHE A 47 4.51 4.60 -5.01
C PHE A 47 4.31 3.08 -5.14
N THR A 48 3.71 2.64 -6.25
CA THR A 48 3.48 1.20 -6.49
C THR A 48 4.79 0.42 -6.59
N GLU A 49 5.84 0.96 -7.21
CA GLU A 49 7.19 0.36 -7.23
C GLU A 49 7.74 0.20 -5.80
N SER A 50 7.57 1.21 -4.95
CA SER A 50 7.98 1.13 -3.53
C SER A 50 7.17 0.09 -2.74
N ALA A 51 5.87 -0.08 -3.04
CA ALA A 51 5.02 -1.08 -2.41
C ALA A 51 5.34 -2.50 -2.89
N VAL A 52 5.68 -2.68 -4.17
CA VAL A 52 6.19 -3.94 -4.71
C VAL A 52 7.51 -4.31 -4.02
N LEU A 53 8.44 -3.38 -3.87
CA LEU A 53 9.69 -3.64 -3.16
C LEU A 53 9.44 -4.09 -1.71
N ALA A 54 8.53 -3.42 -0.99
CA ALA A 54 8.15 -3.82 0.36
C ALA A 54 7.59 -5.26 0.40
N TYR A 55 6.74 -5.61 -0.57
CA TYR A 55 6.21 -6.96 -0.72
C TYR A 55 7.32 -7.99 -0.92
N GLU A 56 8.28 -7.72 -1.81
CA GLU A 56 9.41 -8.61 -2.12
C GLU A 56 10.34 -8.79 -0.93
N CYS A 57 10.57 -7.73 -0.15
CA CYS A 57 11.31 -7.74 1.12
C CYS A 57 10.60 -8.51 2.24
N GLY A 58 9.37 -8.97 2.01
CA GLY A 58 8.63 -9.79 2.97
C GLY A 58 7.82 -9.02 3.99
N HIS A 59 7.63 -7.70 3.79
CA HIS A 59 6.72 -6.92 4.62
C HIS A 59 5.29 -7.48 4.55
N ASN A 60 4.51 -7.17 5.58
CA ASN A 60 3.11 -7.53 5.73
C ASN A 60 2.33 -6.39 6.41
N GLU A 61 1.00 -6.45 6.34
CA GLU A 61 0.12 -5.36 6.73
C GLU A 61 0.38 -4.89 8.16
N ALA A 62 0.53 -5.84 9.10
CA ALA A 62 0.75 -5.51 10.51
C ALA A 62 2.11 -4.85 10.75
N ASP A 63 3.16 -5.25 10.02
CA ASP A 63 4.49 -4.65 10.18
C ASP A 63 4.58 -3.24 9.59
N VAL A 64 3.87 -2.96 8.50
CA VAL A 64 3.81 -1.62 7.90
C VAL A 64 2.96 -0.71 8.78
N ASP A 65 1.82 -1.20 9.28
CA ASP A 65 0.97 -0.45 10.21
C ASP A 65 1.75 -0.02 11.46
N GLU A 66 2.43 -0.96 12.12
CA GLU A 66 3.25 -0.67 13.31
C GLU A 66 4.34 0.36 13.00
N GLN A 67 5.04 0.22 11.87
CA GLN A 67 6.13 1.13 11.50
C GLN A 67 5.64 2.52 11.05
N LEU A 68 4.50 2.62 10.39
CA LEU A 68 3.88 3.91 10.07
C LEU A 68 3.47 4.65 11.35
N GLY A 69 2.97 3.93 12.36
CA GLY A 69 2.67 4.48 13.68
C GLY A 69 3.90 4.90 14.50
N GLN A 70 5.11 4.53 14.05
CA GLN A 70 6.39 4.86 14.70
C GLN A 70 7.18 5.92 13.92
N LEU A 71 6.61 6.54 12.89
CA LEU A 71 7.26 7.65 12.18
C LEU A 71 7.58 8.79 13.16
N SER A 72 8.80 9.30 13.07
CA SER A 72 9.25 10.36 13.97
C SER A 72 8.58 11.70 13.63
N GLU A 73 8.60 12.63 14.58
CA GLU A 73 8.16 14.01 14.33
C GLU A 73 8.87 14.64 13.12
N ASP A 74 10.15 14.34 12.93
CA ASP A 74 10.91 14.84 11.78
C ASP A 74 10.48 14.20 10.45
N ASP A 75 10.07 12.93 10.47
CA ASP A 75 9.45 12.27 9.30
C ASP A 75 8.12 12.95 8.97
N LEU A 76 7.26 13.15 9.98
CA LEU A 76 5.91 13.69 9.82
C LEU A 76 5.89 15.18 9.45
N ARG A 77 6.87 15.97 9.89
CA ARG A 77 7.02 17.39 9.49
C ARG A 77 7.06 17.59 7.98
N GLN A 78 7.56 16.60 7.24
CA GLN A 78 7.65 16.64 5.78
C GLN A 78 6.38 16.10 5.09
N LEU A 79 5.49 15.45 5.86
CA LEU A 79 4.30 14.76 5.40
C LEU A 79 3.04 15.41 6.01
N LYS A 80 2.79 16.67 5.62
CA LYS A 80 1.67 17.43 6.17
C LYS A 80 0.34 16.71 5.92
N ASP A 81 -0.50 16.61 6.96
CA ASP A 81 -1.82 15.95 6.91
C ASP A 81 -1.75 14.49 6.41
N PHE A 82 -0.64 13.80 6.67
CA PHE A 82 -0.45 12.40 6.28
C PHE A 82 -1.42 11.45 6.97
N ASP A 83 -2.14 10.68 6.16
CA ASP A 83 -3.02 9.61 6.62
C ASP A 83 -2.30 8.25 6.48
N ALA A 84 -1.84 7.73 7.61
CA ALA A 84 -1.17 6.43 7.67
C ALA A 84 -2.12 5.27 7.30
N ALA A 85 -3.41 5.37 7.66
CA ALA A 85 -4.38 4.32 7.39
C ALA A 85 -4.71 4.25 5.90
N GLU A 86 -4.88 5.39 5.23
CA GLU A 86 -5.08 5.42 3.78
C GLU A 86 -3.78 4.98 3.05
N CYS A 87 -2.59 5.41 3.51
CA CYS A 87 -1.33 4.91 2.97
C CYS A 87 -1.25 3.37 3.02
N LEU A 88 -1.56 2.78 4.18
CA LEU A 88 -1.58 1.34 4.36
C LEU A 88 -2.62 0.67 3.46
N ALA A 89 -3.83 1.22 3.35
CA ALA A 89 -4.87 0.68 2.47
C ALA A 89 -4.42 0.64 1.00
N MET A 90 -3.71 1.68 0.54
CA MET A 90 -3.17 1.74 -0.82
C MET A 90 -2.03 0.74 -1.03
N VAL A 91 -1.18 0.50 -0.03
CA VAL A 91 -0.17 -0.57 -0.05
C VAL A 91 -0.84 -1.95 -0.14
N CYS A 92 -1.87 -2.20 0.67
CA CYS A 92 -2.61 -3.45 0.64
C CYS A 92 -3.28 -3.71 -0.72
N LEU A 93 -3.78 -2.69 -1.40
CA LEU A 93 -4.30 -2.82 -2.77
C LEU A 93 -3.23 -3.30 -3.75
N VAL A 94 -2.01 -2.75 -3.68
CA VAL A 94 -0.87 -3.23 -4.48
C VAL A 94 -0.63 -4.71 -4.20
N TRP A 95 -0.51 -5.09 -2.94
CA TRP A 95 -0.20 -6.48 -2.57
C TRP A 95 -1.29 -7.47 -2.93
N ILE A 96 -2.56 -7.11 -2.75
CA ILE A 96 -3.70 -7.94 -3.20
C ILE A 96 -3.69 -8.08 -4.72
N THR A 97 -3.33 -7.02 -5.45
CA THR A 97 -3.16 -7.09 -6.91
C THR A 97 -2.07 -8.08 -7.29
N LEU A 98 -0.92 -8.05 -6.61
CA LEU A 98 0.17 -9.01 -6.83
C LEU A 98 -0.25 -10.46 -6.55
N MET A 99 -1.00 -10.69 -5.46
CA MET A 99 -1.48 -12.03 -5.09
C MET A 99 -2.53 -12.59 -6.04
N LEU A 100 -3.37 -11.73 -6.64
CA LEU A 100 -4.43 -12.13 -7.57
C LEU A 100 -3.98 -12.13 -9.04
N SER A 101 -2.85 -11.51 -9.36
CA SER A 101 -2.28 -11.51 -10.70
C SER A 101 -1.78 -12.90 -11.09
N PRO A 102 -2.02 -13.38 -12.33
CA PRO A 102 -1.43 -14.62 -12.85
C PRO A 102 0.10 -14.59 -12.89
N GLN A 103 0.68 -13.40 -12.99
CA GLN A 103 2.12 -13.18 -12.93
C GLN A 103 2.53 -12.88 -11.48
N SER A 104 2.76 -13.94 -10.71
CA SER A 104 3.12 -13.80 -9.30
C SER A 104 4.60 -13.41 -9.15
N LEU A 105 4.86 -12.28 -8.51
CA LEU A 105 6.20 -11.94 -8.03
C LEU A 105 6.62 -12.87 -6.88
N LYS A 106 7.92 -13.16 -6.78
CA LYS A 106 8.46 -13.98 -5.69
C LYS A 106 8.50 -13.16 -4.40
N ARG A 107 7.69 -13.56 -3.41
CA ARG A 107 7.78 -13.06 -2.04
C ARG A 107 8.56 -14.03 -1.17
N TRP A 108 9.62 -13.53 -0.54
CA TRP A 108 10.52 -14.35 0.31
C TRP A 108 10.08 -14.34 1.79
N ALA A 109 8.79 -14.51 2.05
CA ALA A 109 8.23 -14.54 3.40
C ALA A 109 7.09 -15.57 3.52
N THR A 110 6.99 -16.20 4.69
CA THR A 110 6.02 -17.27 5.00
C THR A 110 4.73 -16.75 5.61
N THR A 111 4.72 -15.52 6.14
CA THR A 111 3.52 -14.84 6.65
C THR A 111 2.64 -14.36 5.51
N ALA A 112 1.33 -14.19 5.72
CA ALA A 112 0.48 -13.56 4.70
C ALA A 112 0.87 -12.08 4.54
N ALA A 113 0.81 -11.53 3.31
CA ALA A 113 1.12 -10.12 3.07
C ALA A 113 0.03 -9.19 3.63
N VAL A 114 -1.23 -9.62 3.63
CA VAL A 114 -2.36 -8.89 4.21
C VAL A 114 -3.18 -9.83 5.09
N SER A 115 -3.90 -9.26 6.04
CA SER A 115 -4.87 -9.97 6.88
C SER A 115 -6.04 -10.52 6.05
N GLU A 116 -6.72 -11.54 6.59
CA GLU A 116 -7.91 -12.10 5.95
C GLU A 116 -9.05 -11.09 5.86
N CYS A 117 -9.18 -10.20 6.86
CA CYS A 117 -10.16 -9.12 6.87
C CYS A 117 -9.92 -8.16 5.70
N THR A 118 -8.69 -7.65 5.56
CA THR A 118 -8.32 -6.72 4.49
C THR A 118 -8.41 -7.39 3.11
N LEU A 119 -8.01 -8.64 2.99
CA LEU A 119 -8.21 -9.40 1.76
C LEU A 119 -9.71 -9.49 1.41
N THR A 120 -10.57 -9.85 2.35
CA THR A 120 -12.01 -9.96 2.13
C THR A 120 -12.62 -8.64 1.68
N GLN A 121 -12.18 -7.52 2.26
CA GLN A 121 -12.67 -6.19 1.91
C GLN A 121 -12.37 -5.78 0.46
N TRP A 122 -11.20 -6.15 -0.07
CA TRP A 122 -10.72 -5.65 -1.36
C TRP A 122 -10.71 -6.69 -2.48
N ARG A 123 -10.85 -7.99 -2.16
CA ARG A 123 -10.69 -9.10 -3.10
C ARG A 123 -11.60 -8.96 -4.32
N GLY A 124 -12.89 -8.68 -4.12
CA GLY A 124 -13.86 -8.56 -5.21
C GLY A 124 -13.50 -7.43 -6.17
N PHE A 125 -13.25 -6.23 -5.62
CA PHE A 125 -12.83 -5.06 -6.37
C PHE A 125 -11.56 -5.31 -7.20
N VAL A 126 -10.51 -5.85 -6.59
CA VAL A 126 -9.24 -6.13 -7.29
C VAL A 126 -9.44 -7.24 -8.34
N ALA A 127 -10.13 -8.33 -8.00
CA ALA A 127 -10.37 -9.43 -8.93
C ALA A 127 -11.14 -8.99 -10.19
N MET A 128 -12.11 -8.09 -10.06
CA MET A 128 -12.82 -7.52 -11.21
C MET A 128 -11.88 -6.80 -12.18
N ILE A 129 -10.93 -6.01 -11.64
CA ILE A 129 -9.94 -5.29 -12.44
C ILE A 129 -8.96 -6.27 -13.08
N VAL A 130 -8.39 -7.20 -12.30
CA VAL A 130 -7.42 -8.20 -12.78
C VAL A 130 -8.01 -9.07 -13.90
N ASN A 131 -9.21 -9.62 -13.69
CA ASN A 131 -9.89 -10.44 -14.70
C ASN A 131 -10.23 -9.60 -15.94
N GLY A 132 -10.66 -8.35 -15.74
CA GLY A 132 -10.92 -7.44 -16.84
C GLY A 132 -9.67 -7.16 -17.68
N TYR A 133 -8.53 -6.97 -17.02
CA TYR A 133 -7.25 -6.67 -17.65
C TYR A 133 -6.71 -7.88 -18.44
N PHE A 134 -6.66 -9.08 -17.84
CA PHE A 134 -6.05 -10.26 -18.47
C PHE A 134 -7.01 -11.04 -19.37
N GLU A 135 -8.25 -11.30 -18.94
CA GLU A 135 -9.17 -12.18 -19.68
C GLU A 135 -9.91 -11.43 -20.79
N ARG A 136 -10.34 -10.20 -20.49
CA ARG A 136 -11.21 -9.42 -21.37
C ARG A 136 -10.47 -8.36 -22.18
N ARG A 137 -9.15 -8.25 -22.00
CA ARG A 137 -8.28 -7.22 -22.60
C ARG A 137 -8.83 -5.80 -22.42
N MET A 138 -9.52 -5.56 -21.30
CA MET A 138 -10.05 -4.24 -20.99
C MET A 138 -8.93 -3.39 -20.40
N ALA A 139 -8.66 -2.25 -21.03
CA ALA A 139 -7.73 -1.26 -20.49
C ALA A 139 -8.28 -0.55 -19.23
N TRP A 140 -9.58 -0.68 -18.96
CA TRP A 140 -10.28 -0.07 -17.83
C TRP A 140 -11.63 -0.75 -17.57
N PHE A 141 -12.11 -0.73 -16.32
CA PHE A 141 -13.38 -1.32 -15.88
C PHE A 141 -14.38 -0.19 -15.55
N PRO A 142 -15.69 -0.36 -15.81
CA PRO A 142 -16.70 0.63 -15.45
C PRO A 142 -16.67 0.99 -13.95
N LEU A 143 -16.51 2.28 -13.65
CA LEU A 143 -16.31 2.79 -12.29
C LEU A 143 -17.53 2.59 -11.39
N ASP A 144 -18.72 2.69 -11.96
CA ASP A 144 -20.01 2.42 -11.30
C ASP A 144 -20.08 0.99 -10.75
N ARG A 145 -19.60 0.01 -11.53
CA ARG A 145 -19.55 -1.39 -11.09
C ARG A 145 -18.53 -1.61 -10.00
N LEU A 146 -17.36 -0.96 -10.09
CA LEU A 146 -16.34 -1.03 -9.05
C LEU A 146 -16.83 -0.40 -7.73
N GLN A 147 -17.51 0.73 -7.82
CA GLN A 147 -18.11 1.40 -6.66
C GLN A 147 -19.20 0.55 -6.02
N LEU A 148 -20.05 -0.12 -6.81
CA LEU A 148 -21.09 -1.01 -6.32
C LEU A 148 -20.50 -2.19 -5.53
N GLU A 149 -19.43 -2.81 -6.06
CA GLU A 149 -18.72 -3.90 -5.38
C GLU A 149 -18.17 -3.46 -4.02
N LEU A 150 -17.47 -2.33 -3.97
CA LEU A 150 -16.96 -1.78 -2.70
C LEU A 150 -18.08 -1.44 -1.73
N SER A 151 -19.19 -0.89 -2.23
CA SER A 151 -20.34 -0.53 -1.40
C SER A 151 -21.00 -1.75 -0.76
N ALA A 152 -21.09 -2.85 -1.52
CA ALA A 152 -21.66 -4.10 -1.03
C ALA A 152 -20.83 -4.71 0.11
N VAL A 153 -19.51 -4.59 0.05
CA VAL A 153 -18.60 -5.17 1.04
C VAL A 153 -18.39 -4.24 2.25
N GLN A 154 -18.23 -2.94 2.03
CA GLN A 154 -17.92 -1.96 3.08
C GLN A 154 -19.17 -1.36 3.76
N GLY A 155 -20.36 -1.65 3.25
CA GLY A 155 -21.64 -1.13 3.77
C GLY A 155 -21.82 0.38 3.59
N ARG A 156 -20.93 1.04 2.83
CA ARG A 156 -20.98 2.47 2.52
C ARG A 156 -20.48 2.71 1.09
N SER A 157 -21.02 3.73 0.44
CA SER A 157 -20.54 4.13 -0.88
C SER A 157 -19.36 5.09 -0.75
N LEU A 158 -18.23 4.75 -1.37
CA LEU A 158 -17.10 5.67 -1.52
C LEU A 158 -17.38 6.66 -2.66
N PRO A 159 -16.93 7.92 -2.56
CA PRO A 159 -16.99 8.87 -3.67
C PRO A 159 -16.30 8.34 -4.95
N PRO A 160 -16.81 8.65 -6.16
CA PRO A 160 -16.25 8.15 -7.41
C PRO A 160 -14.75 8.43 -7.59
N GLU A 161 -14.28 9.60 -7.15
CA GLU A 161 -12.87 10.00 -7.19
C GLU A 161 -11.98 9.06 -6.38
N LEU A 162 -12.43 8.63 -5.20
CA LEU A 162 -11.71 7.68 -4.35
C LEU A 162 -11.68 6.27 -4.94
N VAL A 163 -12.77 5.87 -5.62
CA VAL A 163 -12.82 4.60 -6.35
C VAL A 163 -11.86 4.64 -7.54
N ALA A 164 -11.80 5.77 -8.26
CA ALA A 164 -10.93 5.96 -9.41
C ALA A 164 -9.45 5.93 -9.02
N GLU A 165 -9.08 6.54 -7.89
CA GLU A 165 -7.72 6.49 -7.33
C GLU A 165 -7.30 5.05 -6.96
N ARG A 166 -8.16 4.31 -6.27
CA ARG A 166 -7.91 2.89 -5.93
C ARG A 166 -7.75 2.04 -7.18
N ALA A 167 -8.63 2.24 -8.17
CA ALA A 167 -8.56 1.53 -9.44
C ALA A 167 -7.25 1.87 -10.17
N ARG A 168 -6.83 3.14 -10.16
CA ARG A 168 -5.56 3.57 -10.75
C ARG A 168 -4.37 2.82 -10.15
N VAL A 169 -4.30 2.67 -8.83
CA VAL A 169 -3.23 1.92 -8.17
C VAL A 169 -3.20 0.45 -8.59
N VAL A 170 -4.37 -0.20 -8.67
CA VAL A 170 -4.48 -1.58 -9.18
C VAL A 170 -3.97 -1.68 -10.63
N TYR A 171 -4.44 -0.80 -11.53
CA TYR A 171 -3.99 -0.80 -12.93
C TYR A 171 -2.49 -0.55 -13.07
N THR A 172 -1.96 0.45 -12.37
CA THR A 172 -0.53 0.79 -12.44
C THR A 172 0.34 -0.33 -11.88
N THR A 173 -0.16 -1.09 -10.89
CA THR A 173 0.52 -2.29 -10.40
C THR A 173 0.52 -3.39 -11.47
N LEU A 174 -0.61 -3.64 -12.14
CA LEU A 174 -0.72 -4.61 -13.23
C LEU A 174 0.18 -4.29 -14.44
N GLU A 175 0.41 -3.02 -14.72
CA GLU A 175 1.34 -2.58 -15.77
C GLU A 175 2.80 -2.94 -15.46
N GLN A 176 3.19 -3.00 -14.18
CA GLN A 176 4.56 -3.32 -13.74
C GLN A 176 4.86 -4.81 -13.67
N VAL A 177 3.84 -5.62 -13.43
CA VAL A 177 3.98 -7.09 -13.31
C VAL A 177 3.55 -7.83 -14.58
N ARG A 178 3.58 -7.15 -15.72
CA ARG A 178 3.27 -7.70 -17.04
C ARG A 178 4.49 -8.34 -17.71
#